data_AF-A0A2M8P652-F1
#
_entry.id   AF-A0A2M8P652-F1
#
_cell.length_a   1.000
_cell.length_b   1.000
_cell.length_c   1.000
_cell.angle_alpha   90.00
_cell.angle_beta   90.00
_cell.angle_gamma   90.00
#
_symmetry.space_group_name_H-M   'P 1'
#
loop_
_entity.id
_entity.type
_entity.pdbx_description
1 polymer ?
#
loop_
_entity_poly.entity_id
_entity_poly.type
_entity_poly.pdbx_seq_one_letter_code
_entity_poly.pdbx_strand_id
1 'polypeptide(L)'
;RDIKFVMDVVVNHSSDEHQWFQESRSSRDNPYRDYYHWWPAENGKPPHRWSFFDAEGDAWQYDSLTNAYYLHYFAEKQPDLKWENPKVRQEVYDIMKFWADKGVDGFRLDAFQFVSKDTT
;
A
#
# COMPACT_ATOMS: atom_id res chain seq x y z
N ARG A 1 20.62 26.11 16.02
CA ARG A 1 19.95 26.61 14.79
C ARG A 1 18.43 26.68 14.99
N ASP A 2 17.86 26.10 16.05
CA ASP A 2 16.43 26.13 16.39
C ASP A 2 15.49 25.74 15.22
N ILE A 3 15.99 24.88 14.33
CA ILE A 3 15.24 24.34 13.20
C ILE A 3 14.63 23.02 13.64
N LYS A 4 13.39 22.81 13.20
CA LYS A 4 12.62 21.57 13.35
C LYS A 4 12.64 20.78 12.06
N PHE A 5 12.70 19.45 12.16
CA PHE A 5 12.79 18.54 11.02
C PHE A 5 11.51 17.72 10.88
N VAL A 6 10.81 17.90 9.76
CA VAL A 6 9.59 17.16 9.42
C VAL A 6 9.89 16.19 8.28
N MET A 7 9.43 14.95 8.41
CA MET A 7 9.56 13.94 7.36
C MET A 7 8.25 13.69 6.63
N ASP A 8 8.35 13.31 5.37
CA ASP A 8 7.22 12.74 4.64
C ASP A 8 7.01 11.28 5.06
N VAL A 9 5.77 10.91 5.30
CA VAL A 9 5.35 9.53 5.63
C VAL A 9 4.36 9.10 4.56
N VAL A 10 4.89 8.31 3.63
CA VAL A 10 4.16 7.77 2.48
C VAL A 10 3.72 6.36 2.83
N VAL A 11 2.49 6.23 3.29
CA VAL A 11 1.96 4.96 3.86
C VAL A 11 0.61 4.56 3.27
N ASN A 12 0.16 5.23 2.20
CA ASN A 12 -0.93 4.70 1.38
C ASN A 12 -0.49 3.48 0.57
N HIS A 13 0.74 3.50 0.07
CA HIS A 13 1.33 2.47 -0.78
C HIS A 13 2.80 2.27 -0.40
N SER A 14 3.39 1.17 -0.84
CA SER A 14 4.85 0.98 -0.87
C SER A 14 5.31 0.79 -2.30
N SER A 15 6.62 0.68 -2.53
CA SER A 15 7.12 0.15 -3.81
C SER A 15 6.72 -1.32 -3.96
N ASP A 16 6.52 -1.77 -5.20
CA ASP A 16 6.44 -3.19 -5.56
C ASP A 16 7.75 -3.95 -5.31
N GLU A 17 8.87 -3.24 -5.19
CA GLU A 17 10.18 -3.79 -4.79
C GLU A 17 10.33 -3.88 -3.26
N HIS A 18 9.35 -3.37 -2.48
CA HIS A 18 9.36 -3.50 -1.03
C HIS A 18 9.22 -4.97 -0.61
N GLN A 19 9.96 -5.40 0.41
CA GLN A 19 9.97 -6.78 0.88
C GLN A 19 8.55 -7.30 1.18
N TRP A 20 7.70 -6.48 1.81
CA TRP A 20 6.31 -6.87 2.06
C TRP A 20 5.54 -7.21 0.77
N PHE A 21 5.72 -6.45 -0.32
CA PHE A 21 5.01 -6.74 -1.57
C PHE A 21 5.60 -7.97 -2.27
N GLN A 22 6.93 -8.09 -2.30
CA GLN A 22 7.63 -9.26 -2.84
C GLN A 22 7.19 -10.55 -2.14
N GLU A 23 7.06 -10.54 -0.81
CA GLU A 23 6.50 -11.65 -0.03
C GLU A 23 5.01 -11.84 -0.32
N SER A 24 4.22 -10.76 -0.30
CA SER A 24 2.77 -10.80 -0.56
C SER A 24 2.40 -11.36 -1.93
N ARG A 25 3.23 -11.12 -2.95
CA ARG A 25 3.00 -11.59 -4.31
C ARG A 25 3.54 -12.99 -4.57
N SER A 26 4.43 -13.50 -3.72
CA SER A 26 5.09 -14.80 -3.89
C SER A 26 4.13 -15.98 -3.84
N SER A 27 3.06 -15.89 -3.04
CA SER A 27 2.08 -16.94 -2.82
C SER A 27 0.78 -16.35 -2.26
N ARG A 28 -0.35 -17.04 -2.52
CA ARG A 28 -1.65 -16.72 -1.89
C ARG A 28 -1.70 -17.14 -0.42
N ASP A 29 -0.87 -18.09 -0.02
CA ASP A 29 -0.66 -18.51 1.36
C ASP A 29 0.68 -17.97 1.84
N ASN A 30 0.71 -16.69 2.19
CA ASN A 30 1.88 -16.00 2.73
C ASN A 30 1.41 -15.03 3.84
N PRO A 31 2.12 -14.91 4.97
CA PRO A 31 1.75 -13.97 6.05
C PRO A 31 1.63 -12.50 5.62
N TYR A 32 2.29 -12.10 4.55
CA TYR A 32 2.22 -10.75 3.98
C TYR A 32 1.13 -10.60 2.92
N ARG A 33 0.43 -11.68 2.52
CA ARG A 33 -0.61 -11.61 1.48
C ARG A 33 -1.64 -10.53 1.76
N ASP A 34 -2.06 -10.42 3.01
CA ASP A 34 -3.09 -9.45 3.43
C ASP A 34 -2.53 -8.04 3.74
N TYR A 35 -1.28 -7.74 3.38
CA TYR A 35 -0.72 -6.38 3.52
C TYR A 35 -1.17 -5.46 2.39
N TYR A 36 -1.61 -6.03 1.27
CA TYR A 36 -2.06 -5.31 0.09
C TYR A 36 -3.45 -5.77 -0.31
N HIS A 37 -4.13 -4.98 -1.12
CA HIS A 37 -5.42 -5.38 -1.67
C HIS A 37 -5.22 -6.33 -2.85
N TRP A 38 -5.76 -7.54 -2.73
CA TRP A 38 -5.75 -8.55 -3.78
C TRP A 38 -7.16 -8.97 -4.16
N TRP A 39 -7.40 -9.17 -5.45
CA TRP A 39 -8.63 -9.74 -6.01
C TRP A 39 -8.32 -11.01 -6.79
N PRO A 40 -8.77 -12.20 -6.33
CA PRO A 40 -8.55 -13.45 -7.05
C PRO A 40 -9.23 -13.43 -8.42
N ALA A 41 -8.51 -13.76 -9.49
CA ALA A 41 -9.04 -13.68 -10.86
C ALA A 41 -10.15 -14.72 -11.13
N GLU A 42 -10.24 -15.79 -10.34
CA GLU A 42 -11.38 -16.72 -10.40
C GLU A 42 -12.72 -16.08 -10.02
N ASN A 43 -12.71 -14.93 -9.33
CA ASN A 43 -13.92 -14.15 -9.06
C ASN A 43 -14.31 -13.24 -10.24
N GLY A 44 -13.60 -13.34 -11.38
CA GLY A 44 -13.77 -12.46 -12.53
C GLY A 44 -12.99 -11.15 -12.40
N LYS A 45 -13.32 -10.18 -13.27
CA LYS A 45 -12.69 -8.85 -13.24
C LYS A 45 -13.13 -8.11 -11.96
N PRO A 46 -12.21 -7.49 -11.19
CA PRO A 46 -12.59 -6.69 -10.04
C PRO A 46 -13.49 -5.51 -10.45
N PRO A 47 -14.33 -5.00 -9.52
CA PRO A 47 -15.04 -3.74 -9.72
C PRO A 47 -14.06 -2.64 -10.12
N HIS A 48 -14.41 -1.89 -11.17
CA HIS A 48 -13.53 -0.86 -11.70
C HIS A 48 -13.22 0.18 -10.64
N ARG A 49 -11.95 0.53 -10.53
CA ARG A 49 -11.44 1.57 -9.65
C ARG A 49 -10.62 2.53 -10.48
N TRP A 50 -10.94 3.82 -10.37
CA TRP A 50 -10.28 4.84 -11.15
C TRP A 50 -8.88 5.15 -10.61
N SER A 51 -7.89 5.18 -11.49
CA SER A 51 -6.56 5.74 -11.21
C SER A 51 -6.30 6.93 -12.14
N PHE A 52 -5.91 8.08 -11.59
CA PHE A 52 -5.46 9.22 -12.40
C PHE A 52 -4.03 9.07 -12.92
N PHE A 53 -3.30 8.10 -12.38
CA PHE A 53 -1.86 7.92 -12.61
C PHE A 53 -1.55 6.71 -13.48
N ASP A 54 -2.55 5.84 -13.68
CA ASP A 54 -2.49 4.73 -14.59
C ASP A 54 -2.85 5.16 -16.03
N ALA A 55 -2.20 4.57 -17.03
CA ALA A 55 -2.41 4.93 -18.43
C ALA A 55 -3.78 4.48 -18.97
N GLU A 56 -4.33 3.38 -18.46
CA GLU A 56 -5.64 2.84 -18.81
C GLU A 56 -6.75 3.38 -17.90
N GLY A 57 -6.36 4.12 -16.86
CA GLY A 57 -7.27 4.66 -15.85
C GLY A 57 -7.83 3.60 -14.90
N ASP A 58 -7.28 2.37 -14.91
CA ASP A 58 -7.71 1.25 -14.07
C ASP A 58 -6.69 1.05 -12.94
N ALA A 59 -7.15 1.03 -11.69
CA ALA A 59 -6.28 0.89 -10.52
C ALA A 59 -5.95 -0.57 -10.19
N TRP A 60 -6.33 -1.52 -11.05
CA TRP A 60 -6.13 -2.95 -10.84
C TRP A 60 -5.13 -3.52 -11.83
N GLN A 61 -3.98 -3.93 -11.33
CA GLN A 61 -2.96 -4.58 -12.14
C GLN A 61 -2.98 -6.09 -11.94
N TYR A 62 -2.98 -6.84 -13.04
CA TYR A 62 -2.95 -8.30 -13.00
C TYR A 62 -1.54 -8.82 -12.66
N ASP A 63 -1.47 -9.74 -11.68
CA ASP A 63 -0.28 -10.53 -11.37
C ASP A 63 -0.51 -11.99 -11.77
N SER A 64 0.23 -12.44 -12.79
CA SER A 64 0.16 -13.80 -13.30
C SER A 64 0.72 -14.84 -12.32
N LEU A 65 1.58 -14.45 -11.37
CA LEU A 65 2.20 -15.38 -10.43
C LEU A 65 1.18 -16.00 -9.47
N THR A 66 0.19 -15.22 -9.04
CA THR A 66 -0.86 -15.69 -8.11
C THR A 66 -2.25 -15.70 -8.71
N ASN A 67 -2.37 -15.45 -10.02
CA ASN A 67 -3.64 -15.35 -10.75
C ASN A 67 -4.61 -14.40 -10.04
N ALA A 68 -4.17 -13.18 -9.78
CA ALA A 68 -4.92 -12.20 -8.99
C ALA A 68 -4.56 -10.77 -9.43
N TYR A 69 -5.45 -9.82 -9.17
CA TYR A 69 -5.19 -8.40 -9.36
C TYR A 69 -4.75 -7.77 -8.04
N TYR A 70 -3.83 -6.82 -8.08
CA TYR A 70 -3.52 -5.97 -6.93
C TYR A 70 -3.94 -4.53 -7.19
N LEU A 71 -4.30 -3.81 -6.13
CA LEU A 71 -4.70 -2.41 -6.22
C LEU A 71 -3.48 -1.47 -6.24
N HIS A 72 -3.50 -0.48 -7.12
CA HIS A 72 -2.58 0.65 -7.15
C HIS A 72 -3.34 1.91 -7.57
N TYR A 73 -3.63 2.83 -6.64
CA TYR A 73 -4.26 4.12 -7.01
C TYR A 73 -3.29 5.08 -7.70
N PHE A 74 -1.99 4.83 -7.57
CA PHE A 74 -0.93 5.63 -8.19
C PHE A 74 -0.29 4.81 -9.32
N ALA A 75 1.04 4.80 -9.45
CA ALA A 75 1.72 3.99 -10.46
C ALA A 75 1.56 2.48 -10.17
N GLU A 76 1.64 1.64 -11.20
CA GLU A 76 1.66 0.16 -11.05
C GLU A 76 2.71 -0.30 -10.01
N LYS A 77 3.86 0.39 -9.96
CA LYS A 77 4.94 0.13 -8.99
C LYS A 77 4.65 0.60 -7.56
N GLN A 78 3.45 1.12 -7.29
CA GLN A 78 3.01 1.64 -6.00
C GLN A 78 1.77 0.89 -5.49
N PRO A 79 1.88 -0.42 -5.19
CA PRO A 79 0.76 -1.18 -4.66
C PRO A 79 0.27 -0.62 -3.32
N ASP A 80 -1.05 -0.47 -3.22
CA ASP A 80 -1.73 0.12 -2.08
C ASP A 80 -1.73 -0.82 -0.87
N LEU A 81 -1.30 -0.29 0.28
CA LEU A 81 -1.37 -0.97 1.56
C LEU A 81 -2.83 -1.10 2.00
N LYS A 82 -3.15 -2.26 2.58
CA LYS A 82 -4.46 -2.60 3.13
C LYS A 82 -4.59 -2.13 4.57
N TRP A 83 -5.05 -0.90 4.75
CA TRP A 83 -5.18 -0.29 6.07
C TRP A 83 -6.23 -0.95 6.96
N GLU A 84 -7.15 -1.73 6.41
CA GLU A 84 -8.11 -2.53 7.18
C GLU A 84 -7.41 -3.63 8.00
N ASN A 85 -6.23 -4.08 7.56
CA ASN A 85 -5.42 -5.06 8.28
C ASN A 85 -4.77 -4.42 9.52
N PRO A 86 -5.11 -4.86 10.75
CA PRO A 86 -4.54 -4.31 11.98
C PRO A 86 -3.01 -4.47 12.08
N LYS A 87 -2.43 -5.50 11.45
CA LYS A 87 -0.99 -5.73 11.44
C LYS A 87 -0.26 -4.67 10.61
N VAL A 88 -0.82 -4.30 9.45
CA VAL A 88 -0.29 -3.19 8.63
C VAL A 88 -0.31 -1.88 9.41
N ARG A 89 -1.42 -1.56 10.07
CA ARG A 89 -1.52 -0.34 10.89
C ARG A 89 -0.48 -0.32 12.01
N GLN A 90 -0.30 -1.44 12.70
CA GLN A 90 0.69 -1.55 13.76
C GLN A 90 2.12 -1.35 13.23
N GLU A 91 2.49 -1.97 12.11
CA GLU A 91 3.82 -1.79 11.52
C GLU A 91 4.06 -0.36 11.03
N VAL A 92 3.05 0.31 10.49
CA VAL A 92 3.13 1.75 10.15
C VAL A 92 3.35 2.60 11.41
N TYR A 93 2.66 2.32 12.51
CA TYR A 93 2.86 3.04 13.76
C TYR A 93 4.27 2.82 14.32
N ASP A 94 4.80 1.60 14.20
CA ASP A 94 6.16 1.27 14.64
C ASP A 94 7.21 2.00 13.78
N ILE A 95 6.99 2.14 12.46
CA ILE A 95 7.83 2.95 11.57
C ILE A 95 7.80 4.43 11.99
N MET A 96 6.62 4.99 12.23
CA MET A 96 6.49 6.40 12.66
C MET A 96 7.19 6.61 14.01
N LYS A 97 7.02 5.68 14.95
CA LYS A 97 7.66 5.74 16.27
C LYS A 97 9.18 5.65 16.16
N PHE A 98 9.70 4.75 15.32
CA PHE A 98 11.14 4.64 15.06
C PHE A 98 11.75 5.98 14.60
N TRP A 99 11.08 6.71 13.72
CA TRP A 99 11.54 8.01 13.26
C TRP A 99 11.37 9.12 14.31
N ALA A 100 10.27 9.10 15.07
CA ALA A 100 10.08 10.02 16.18
C ALA A 100 11.16 9.85 17.26
N ASP A 101 11.49 8.60 17.61
CA ASP A 101 12.54 8.26 18.59
C ASP A 101 13.94 8.70 18.13
N LYS A 102 14.13 8.90 16.82
CA LYS A 102 15.36 9.47 16.23
C LYS A 102 15.40 11.00 16.24
N GLY A 103 14.36 11.67 16.71
CA GLY A 103 14.29 13.12 16.84
C GLY A 103 13.63 13.84 15.67
N VAL A 104 12.81 13.14 14.87
CA VAL A 104 11.90 13.81 13.91
C VAL A 104 10.84 14.60 14.68
N ASP A 105 10.65 15.87 14.33
CA ASP A 105 9.77 16.79 15.03
C ASP A 105 8.32 16.78 14.52
N GLY A 106 8.05 16.08 13.43
CA GLY A 106 6.71 15.93 12.88
C GLY A 106 6.67 15.15 11.57
N PHE A 107 5.46 14.86 11.12
CA PHE A 107 5.22 14.11 9.88
C PHE A 107 4.23 14.83 8.98
N ARG A 108 4.54 14.85 7.69
CA ARG A 108 3.59 15.16 6.62
C ARG A 108 3.11 13.84 6.04
N LEU A 109 1.82 13.54 6.15
CA LEU A 109 1.24 12.28 5.65
C LEU A 109 0.87 12.44 4.18
N ASP A 110 1.59 11.77 3.29
CA ASP A 110 1.28 11.78 1.85
C ASP A 110 0.09 10.89 1.52
N ALA A 111 -0.72 11.34 0.55
CA ALA A 111 -1.84 10.57 -0.02
C ALA A 111 -2.80 9.96 1.01
N PHE A 112 -2.83 10.47 2.23
CA PHE A 112 -3.49 9.78 3.35
C PHE A 112 -5.01 9.72 3.19
N GLN A 113 -5.60 10.62 2.41
CA GLN A 113 -7.02 10.58 2.06
C GLN A 113 -7.41 9.32 1.27
N PHE A 114 -6.46 8.59 0.70
CA PHE A 114 -6.69 7.38 -0.09
C PHE A 114 -6.52 6.09 0.72
N VAL A 115 -6.11 6.16 1.99
CA VAL A 115 -5.77 4.96 2.78
C VAL A 115 -6.96 4.06 3.06
N SER A 116 -8.15 4.63 3.24
CA SER A 116 -9.39 3.88 3.44
C SER A 116 -10.02 3.56 2.09
N LYS A 117 -10.33 2.29 1.88
CA LYS A 117 -10.94 1.80 0.64
C LYS A 117 -12.34 1.29 0.95
N ASP A 118 -13.27 1.47 0.00
CA ASP A 118 -14.53 0.72 0.05
C ASP A 118 -14.19 -0.78 -0.04
N THR A 119 -14.75 -1.60 0.85
CA THR A 119 -14.52 -3.05 0.91
C THR A 119 -15.74 -3.85 0.47
N THR A 120 -16.77 -3.17 -0.03
CA THR A 120 -17.99 -3.80 -0.55
C THR A 120 -17.88 -4.21 -2.01
#